data_AF-A0A1T2KM88-F1
#
_entry.id   AF-A0A1T2KM88-F1
#
_cell.length_a   1.000
_cell.length_b   1.000
_cell.length_c   1.000
_cell.angle_alpha   90.00
_cell.angle_beta   90.00
_cell.angle_gamma   90.00
#
_symmetry.space_group_name_H-M   'P 1'
#
loop_
_entity.id
_entity.type
_entity.pdbx_description
1 polymer ?
#
loop_
_entity_poly.entity_id
_entity_poly.type
_entity_poly.pdbx_seq_one_letter_code
_entity_poly.pdbx_strand_id
1 'polypeptide(L)'
;MEAQGKIQKWGNSSAIRLPAKVLAAAGFDSDSEVDIQVDDGRVVIQLHERTLEQTFDKLLAEEPGAAELLAQVKEGLSRAITLTDETTERCNALVEKLGEKG
;
A
#
# COMPACT_ATOMS: atom_id res chain seq x y z
N MET A 1 -12.82 -0.98 -29.87
CA MET A 1 -12.66 -2.39 -30.28
C MET A 1 -13.70 -3.19 -29.52
N GLU A 2 -14.37 -4.13 -30.18
CA GLU A 2 -15.42 -4.95 -29.56
C GLU A 2 -15.06 -6.43 -29.74
N ALA A 3 -15.22 -7.21 -28.68
CA ALA A 3 -15.03 -8.65 -28.70
C ALA A 3 -16.18 -9.32 -27.95
N GLN A 4 -16.69 -10.42 -28.51
CA GLN A 4 -17.70 -11.23 -27.86
C GLN A 4 -17.04 -12.46 -27.24
N GLY A 5 -17.44 -12.80 -26.03
CA GLY A 5 -16.95 -13.96 -25.29
C GLY A 5 -18.06 -14.61 -24.49
N LYS A 6 -17.81 -15.85 -24.05
CA LYS A 6 -18.73 -16.59 -23.19
C LYS A 6 -18.05 -16.85 -21.86
N ILE A 7 -18.79 -16.69 -20.76
CA ILE A 7 -18.35 -17.12 -19.44
C ILE A 7 -18.32 -18.64 -19.40
N GLN A 8 -17.20 -19.20 -18.97
CA GLN A 8 -16.95 -20.64 -18.85
C GLN A 8 -16.44 -20.97 -17.45
N LYS A 9 -16.61 -22.23 -17.04
CA LYS A 9 -16.06 -22.71 -15.76
C LYS A 9 -14.57 -23.03 -15.93
N TRP A 10 -13.73 -22.47 -15.06
CA TRP A 10 -12.33 -22.84 -14.92
C TRP A 10 -12.06 -23.22 -13.45
N GLY A 11 -11.91 -24.51 -13.20
CA GLY A 11 -11.87 -25.04 -11.83
C GLY A 11 -13.19 -24.76 -11.10
N ASN A 12 -13.11 -24.13 -9.92
CA ASN A 12 -14.28 -23.73 -9.13
C ASN A 12 -14.81 -22.33 -9.46
N SER A 13 -14.17 -21.62 -10.39
CA SER A 13 -14.49 -20.23 -10.71
C SER A 13 -15.07 -20.07 -12.11
N SER A 14 -15.72 -18.94 -12.34
CA SER A 14 -16.12 -18.49 -13.67
C SER A 14 -15.00 -17.67 -14.30
N ALA A 15 -14.76 -17.85 -15.59
CA ALA A 15 -13.74 -17.16 -16.36
C ALA A 15 -14.27 -16.77 -17.74
N ILE A 16 -13.74 -15.69 -18.32
CA ILE A 16 -13.98 -15.30 -19.72
C ILE A 16 -12.64 -15.25 -20.44
N ARG A 17 -12.59 -15.75 -21.68
CA ARG A 17 -11.39 -15.62 -22.52
C ARG A 17 -11.32 -14.22 -23.09
N LEU A 18 -10.25 -13.51 -22.75
CA LEU A 18 -9.91 -12.21 -23.34
C LEU A 18 -8.97 -12.45 -24.53
N PRO A 19 -9.35 -12.09 -25.78
CA PRO A 19 -8.45 -12.21 -26.91
C PRO A 19 -7.18 -11.36 -26.71
N ALA A 20 -6.02 -11.87 -27.16
CA ALA A 20 -4.73 -11.19 -26.98
C ALA A 20 -4.72 -9.73 -27.48
N LYS A 21 -5.43 -9.44 -28.57
CA LYS A 21 -5.58 -8.08 -29.08
C LYS A 21 -6.30 -7.14 -28.09
N VAL A 22 -7.31 -7.65 -27.39
CA VAL A 22 -8.06 -6.91 -26.36
C VAL A 22 -7.18 -6.63 -25.15
N LEU A 23 -6.43 -7.65 -24.68
CA LEU A 23 -5.46 -7.52 -23.60
C LEU A 23 -4.44 -6.42 -23.91
N ALA A 24 -3.78 -6.51 -25.08
CA ALA A 24 -2.74 -5.58 -25.50
C ALA A 24 -3.26 -4.15 -25.71
N ALA A 25 -4.46 -3.99 -26.30
CA ALA A 25 -5.05 -2.68 -26.50
C ALA A 25 -5.42 -1.98 -25.19
N ALA A 26 -5.63 -2.74 -24.11
CA ALA A 26 -5.90 -2.22 -22.78
C ALA A 26 -4.64 -2.19 -21.88
N GLY A 27 -3.45 -2.47 -22.44
CA GLY A 27 -2.17 -2.34 -21.73
C GLY A 27 -1.86 -3.46 -20.74
N PHE A 28 -2.57 -4.58 -20.82
CA PHE A 28 -2.32 -5.76 -19.99
C PHE A 28 -1.40 -6.76 -20.69
N ASP A 29 -0.58 -7.45 -19.90
CA ASP A 29 0.15 -8.66 -20.27
C ASP A 29 -0.48 -9.89 -19.57
N SER A 30 -0.05 -11.10 -19.94
CA SER A 30 -0.62 -12.35 -19.39
C SER A 30 -0.44 -12.51 -17.88
N ASP A 31 0.55 -11.84 -17.31
CA ASP A 31 0.91 -11.91 -15.89
C ASP A 31 0.57 -10.61 -15.13
N SER A 32 -0.18 -9.68 -15.76
CA SER A 32 -0.59 -8.45 -15.10
C SER A 32 -1.52 -8.75 -13.91
N GLU A 33 -1.22 -8.14 -12.76
CA GLU A 33 -2.15 -8.06 -11.63
C GLU A 33 -3.29 -7.09 -12.00
N VAL A 34 -4.53 -7.46 -11.67
CA VAL A 34 -5.73 -6.71 -12.03
C VAL A 34 -6.67 -6.55 -10.85
N ASP A 35 -7.38 -5.42 -10.82
CA ASP A 35 -8.54 -5.23 -9.96
C ASP A 35 -9.82 -5.51 -10.74
N ILE A 36 -10.79 -6.13 -10.06
CA ILE A 36 -12.11 -6.42 -10.61
C ILE A 36 -13.15 -5.69 -9.76
N GLN A 37 -13.93 -4.83 -10.41
CA GLN A 37 -15.01 -4.07 -9.77
C GLN A 37 -16.32 -4.30 -10.50
N VAL A 38 -17.43 -4.12 -9.78
CA VAL A 38 -18.77 -4.17 -10.36
C VAL A 38 -19.39 -2.78 -10.23
N ASP A 39 -19.73 -2.18 -11.36
CA ASP A 39 -20.37 -0.87 -11.42
C ASP A 39 -21.49 -0.88 -12.47
N ASP A 40 -22.69 -0.42 -12.10
CA ASP A 40 -23.86 -0.33 -12.97
C ASP A 40 -24.13 -1.62 -13.80
N GLY A 41 -24.02 -2.80 -13.15
CA GLY A 41 -24.22 -4.10 -13.80
C GLY A 41 -23.10 -4.52 -14.77
N ARG A 42 -21.98 -3.79 -14.79
CA ARG A 42 -20.79 -4.06 -15.60
C ARG A 42 -19.68 -4.58 -14.71
N VAL A 43 -18.90 -5.54 -15.23
CA VAL A 43 -17.64 -5.94 -14.60
C VAL A 43 -16.54 -5.14 -15.25
N VAL A 44 -15.87 -4.29 -14.47
CA VAL A 44 -14.72 -3.50 -14.90
C VAL A 44 -13.46 -4.20 -14.43
N ILE A 45 -12.54 -4.44 -15.36
CA ILE A 45 -11.22 -5.00 -15.09
C ILE A 45 -10.20 -3.93 -15.42
N GLN A 46 -9.36 -3.57 -14.46
CA GLN A 46 -8.32 -2.56 -14.61
C GLN A 46 -6.99 -3.09 -14.08
N LEU A 47 -5.87 -2.52 -14.53
CA LEU A 47 -4.56 -2.83 -13.95
C LEU A 47 -4.58 -2.53 -12.46
N HIS A 48 -3.96 -3.39 -11.67
CA HIS A 48 -3.80 -3.14 -10.24
C HIS A 48 -2.83 -1.98 -10.05
N GLU A 49 -3.35 -0.82 -9.64
CA GLU A 49 -2.52 0.33 -9.31
C GLU A 49 -1.98 0.16 -7.90
N ARG A 50 -0.65 0.03 -7.79
CA ARG A 50 0.01 0.03 -6.49
C ARG A 50 -0.04 1.44 -5.90
N THR A 51 -0.33 1.52 -4.61
CA THR A 51 -0.14 2.74 -3.85
C THR A 51 1.33 3.19 -3.91
N LEU A 52 1.58 4.47 -3.62
CA LEU A 52 2.94 5.00 -3.54
C LEU A 52 3.73 4.27 -2.46
N GLU A 53 3.09 3.96 -1.33
CA GLU A 53 3.66 3.19 -0.23
C GLU A 53 4.09 1.80 -0.70
N GLN A 54 3.22 1.06 -1.38
CA GLN A 54 3.57 -0.28 -1.90
C GLN A 54 4.68 -0.22 -2.96
N THR A 55 4.68 0.82 -3.78
CA THR A 55 5.73 1.04 -4.78
C THR A 55 7.07 1.33 -4.10
N PHE A 56 7.07 2.17 -3.07
CA PHE A 56 8.24 2.52 -2.29
C PHE A 56 8.79 1.33 -1.51
N ASP A 57 7.93 0.56 -0.85
CA ASP A 57 8.31 -0.67 -0.14
C ASP A 57 8.99 -1.67 -1.07
N LYS A 58 8.47 -1.83 -2.30
CA LYS A 58 9.10 -2.67 -3.32
C LYS A 58 10.50 -2.16 -3.68
N LEU A 59 10.66 -0.87 -3.93
CA LEU A 59 11.96 -0.27 -4.27
C LEU A 59 12.97 -0.44 -3.13
N LEU A 60 12.53 -0.29 -1.88
CA LEU A 60 13.38 -0.52 -0.71
C LEU A 60 13.78 -1.99 -0.55
N ALA A 61 12.88 -2.93 -0.85
CA ALA A 61 13.19 -4.36 -0.78
C ALA A 61 14.23 -4.80 -1.82
N GLU A 62 14.31 -4.12 -2.96
CA GLU A 62 15.28 -4.38 -4.02
C GLU A 62 16.66 -3.74 -3.74
N GLU A 63 16.76 -2.81 -2.79
CA GLU A 63 18.01 -2.13 -2.46
C GLU A 63 18.80 -2.89 -1.36
N PRO A 64 20.04 -3.33 -1.66
CA PRO A 64 20.90 -4.00 -0.68
C PRO A 64 21.41 -3.05 0.42
N GLY A 65 20.73 -3.06 1.57
CA GLY A 65 21.13 -2.29 2.76
C GLY A 65 20.03 -1.36 3.28
N ALA A 66 19.01 -1.09 2.47
CA ALA A 66 17.82 -0.36 2.88
C ALA A 66 17.17 -0.90 4.16
N ALA A 67 17.12 -2.22 4.34
CA ALA A 67 16.55 -2.84 5.54
C ALA A 67 17.28 -2.42 6.83
N GLU A 68 18.61 -2.36 6.80
CA GLU A 68 19.42 -1.98 7.95
C GLU A 68 19.35 -0.48 8.22
N LEU A 69 19.35 0.34 7.17
CA LEU A 69 19.12 1.78 7.29
C LEU A 69 17.74 2.09 7.89
N LEU A 70 16.69 1.40 7.43
CA LEU A 70 15.33 1.55 7.96
C LEU A 70 15.26 1.19 9.45
N ALA A 71 15.97 0.14 9.87
CA ALA A 71 16.04 -0.24 11.27
C ALA A 71 16.67 0.88 12.12
N GLN A 72 17.80 1.44 11.67
CA GLN A 72 18.46 2.55 12.35
C GLN A 72 17.58 3.80 12.44
N VAL A 73 16.89 4.15 11.35
CA VAL A 73 15.95 5.27 11.31
C VAL A 73 14.79 5.05 12.29
N LYS A 74 14.20 3.84 12.33
CA LYS A 74 13.13 3.48 13.27
C LYS A 74 13.58 3.57 14.73
N GLU A 75 14.79 3.11 15.03
CA GLU A 75 15.36 3.21 16.38
C GLU A 75 15.56 4.69 16.77
N GLY A 76 16.15 5.48 15.88
CA GLY A 76 16.39 6.91 16.11
C GLY A 76 15.08 7.69 16.34
N LEU A 77 14.05 7.43 15.53
CA LEU A 77 12.73 8.04 15.68
C LEU A 77 12.07 7.67 17.01
N SER A 78 12.09 6.39 17.38
CA SER A 78 11.55 5.92 18.66
C SER A 78 12.22 6.65 19.84
N ARG A 79 13.55 6.78 19.80
CA ARG A 79 14.30 7.51 20.83
C ARG A 79 13.93 8.99 20.91
N ALA A 80 13.75 9.65 19.76
CA ALA A 80 13.36 11.06 19.71
C ALA A 80 11.95 11.29 20.29
N ILE A 81 11.01 10.38 19.99
CA ILE A 81 9.65 10.42 20.54
C ILE A 81 9.70 10.26 22.06
N THR A 82 10.38 9.24 22.57
CA THR A 82 10.52 9.02 24.02
C THR A 82 11.13 10.22 24.73
N LEU A 83 12.18 10.83 24.17
CA LEU A 83 12.80 12.02 24.75
C LEU A 83 11.80 13.20 24.81
N THR A 84 10.96 13.35 23.79
CA THR A 84 9.94 14.39 23.72
C THR A 84 8.84 14.15 24.77
N ASP A 85 8.39 12.91 24.92
CA ASP A 85 7.40 12.51 25.93
C ASP A 85 7.94 12.76 27.34
N GLU A 86 9.15 12.27 27.66
CA GLU A 86 9.80 12.50 28.96
C GLU A 86 9.98 13.99 29.26
N THR A 87 10.36 14.79 28.26
CA THR A 87 10.52 16.23 28.43
C THR A 87 9.19 16.91 28.72
N THR A 88 8.13 16.50 28.00
CA THR A 88 6.77 17.00 28.21
C THR A 88 6.27 16.69 29.61
N GLU A 89 6.46 15.45 30.09
CA GLU A 89 6.11 15.04 31.45
C GLU A 89 6.86 15.86 32.51
N ARG A 90 8.17 16.08 32.33
CA ARG A 90 8.97 16.91 33.25
C ARG A 90 8.48 18.36 33.29
N CYS A 91 8.17 18.94 32.13
CA CYS A 91 7.62 20.29 32.05
C CYS A 91 6.28 20.38 32.79
N ASN A 92 5.36 19.43 32.56
CA ASN A 92 4.06 19.40 33.23
C ASN A 92 4.22 19.28 34.76
N ALA A 93 5.06 18.36 35.23
CA ALA A 93 5.31 18.19 36.67
C ALA A 93 5.95 19.43 37.32
N LEU A 94 6.75 20.20 36.57
CA LEU A 94 7.30 21.46 37.07
C LEU A 94 6.22 22.54 37.17
N VAL A 95 5.32 22.63 36.18
CA VAL A 95 4.19 23.56 36.21
C VAL A 95 3.29 23.27 37.41
N GLU A 96 2.96 22.01 37.68
CA GLU A 96 2.18 21.61 38.86
C GLU A 96 2.87 22.04 40.17
N LYS A 97 4.16 21.73 40.33
CA LYS A 97 4.94 22.11 41.53
C LYS A 97 5.05 23.61 41.75
N LEU A 98 5.05 24.41 40.68
CA LEU A 98 5.07 25.86 40.77
C LEU A 98 3.68 26.43 41.07
N GLY A 99 2.61 25.81 40.55
CA GLY A 99 1.22 26.17 40.84
C GLY A 99 0.78 25.88 42.27
N GLU A 100 1.30 24.81 42.89
CA GLU A 100 1.02 24.46 44.31
C GLU A 100 1.72 25.38 45.33
N LYS A 101 2.67 26.21 44.89
CA LYS A 101 3.47 27.11 45.75
C LYS A 101 2.98 28.57 45.76
N GLY A 102 1.92 28.91 45.03
CA GLY A 102 1.28 30.24 45.01
C GLY A 102 -0.06 30.23 45.73
#